data_AF-A0A1G3IJ54-F1
#
_entry.id   AF-A0A1G3IJ54-F1
#
_cell.length_a   1.000
_cell.length_b   1.000
_cell.length_c   1.000
_cell.angle_alpha   90.00
_cell.angle_beta   90.00
_cell.angle_gamma   90.00
#
_symmetry.space_group_name_H-M   'P 1'
#
loop_
_entity.id
_entity.type
_entity.pdbx_description
1 polymer ?
#
loop_
_entity_poly.entity_id
_entity_poly.type
_entity_poly.pdbx_seq_one_letter_code
_entity_poly.pdbx_strand_id
1 'polypeptide(L)'
;MCCRTEIDCAVAYYGTYIKHHIREAPRLHRPFMLHMAMHDRWVHAEVNDLLERRLGPNPLVTIHKYPDADHAFARYGGRTMEQARG
;
A
#
# COMPACT_ATOMS: atom_id res chain seq x y z
N MET A 1 3.29 6.31 -10.40
CA MET A 1 2.71 7.63 -10.75
C MET A 1 3.47 8.75 -10.04
N CYS A 2 3.57 8.73 -8.70
CA CYS A 2 4.36 9.69 -7.90
C CYS A 2 5.82 9.87 -8.35
N CYS A 3 6.49 8.82 -8.83
CA CYS A 3 7.86 8.92 -9.35
C CYS A 3 7.99 9.57 -10.75
N ARG A 4 6.88 10.02 -11.35
CA ARG A 4 6.81 10.47 -12.76
C ARG A 4 6.03 11.79 -12.94
N THR A 5 5.67 12.47 -11.86
CA THR A 5 4.78 13.64 -11.86
C THR A 5 5.17 14.62 -10.76
N GLU A 6 4.82 15.90 -10.92
CA GLU A 6 5.04 16.98 -9.95
C GLU A 6 3.89 17.13 -8.93
N ILE A 7 3.35 16.02 -8.44
CA ILE A 7 2.33 16.06 -7.38
C ILE A 7 2.97 16.39 -6.04
N ASP A 8 2.34 17.22 -5.22
CA ASP A 8 2.93 17.64 -3.93
C ASP A 8 3.03 16.49 -2.92
N CYS A 9 2.09 15.55 -2.96
CA CYS A 9 2.12 14.32 -2.17
C CYS A 9 1.29 13.20 -2.80
N ALA A 10 1.52 11.96 -2.37
CA ALA A 10 0.70 10.81 -2.76
C ALA A 10 0.38 9.92 -1.56
N VAL A 11 -0.86 9.41 -1.54
CA VAL A 11 -1.32 8.44 -0.54
C VAL A 11 -1.80 7.19 -1.26
N ALA A 12 -1.31 6.02 -0.86
CA ALA A 12 -1.73 4.74 -1.39
C ALA A 12 -2.33 3.86 -0.30
N TYR A 13 -3.40 3.16 -0.66
CA TYR A 13 -3.99 2.09 0.15
C TYR A 13 -3.81 0.77 -0.62
N TYR A 14 -3.44 -0.30 0.09
CA TYR A 14 -3.34 -1.65 -0.49
C TYR A 14 -2.34 -1.69 -1.66
N GLY A 15 -1.06 -1.37 -1.40
CA GLY A 15 0.02 -1.20 -2.39
C GLY A 15 0.40 -2.42 -3.26
N THR A 16 -0.52 -3.34 -3.52
CA THR A 16 -0.37 -4.62 -4.23
C THR A 16 0.33 -4.51 -5.57
N TYR A 17 0.11 -3.41 -6.30
CA TYR A 17 0.70 -3.18 -7.61
C TYR A 17 2.04 -2.40 -7.55
N ILE A 18 2.37 -1.79 -6.42
CA ILE A 18 3.60 -1.00 -6.25
C ILE A 18 4.84 -1.88 -6.44
N LYS A 19 4.76 -3.17 -6.09
CA LYS A 19 5.84 -4.15 -6.29
C LYS A 19 6.34 -4.23 -7.74
N HIS A 20 5.45 -4.06 -8.72
CA HIS A 20 5.81 -4.11 -10.15
C HIS A 20 6.62 -2.89 -10.60
N HIS A 21 6.51 -1.79 -9.86
CA HIS A 21 7.20 -0.52 -10.13
C HIS A 21 8.21 -0.14 -9.04
N ILE A 22 8.57 -1.09 -8.15
CA ILE A 22 9.41 -0.82 -6.98
C ILE A 22 10.81 -0.29 -7.35
N ARG A 23 11.28 -0.59 -8.55
CA ARG A 23 12.54 -0.05 -9.11
C ARG A 23 12.51 1.45 -9.31
N GLU A 24 11.34 2.07 -9.32
CA GLU A 24 11.16 3.51 -9.48
C GLU A 24 11.19 4.25 -8.14
N ALA A 25 11.16 3.55 -7.01
CA ALA A 25 11.18 4.14 -5.67
C ALA A 25 12.35 5.11 -5.42
N PRO A 26 13.58 4.90 -5.98
CA PRO A 26 14.66 5.88 -5.84
C PRO A 26 14.38 7.24 -6.51
N ARG A 27 13.41 7.30 -7.44
CA ARG A 27 12.99 8.56 -8.10
C ARG A 27 11.88 9.29 -7.34
N LEU A 28 11.45 8.75 -6.20
CA LEU A 28 10.48 9.41 -5.34
C LEU A 28 11.15 10.63 -4.69
N HIS A 29 10.65 11.81 -5.04
CA HIS A 29 11.19 13.10 -4.60
C HIS A 29 10.14 13.95 -3.86
N ARG A 30 8.95 13.38 -3.59
CA ARG A 30 7.83 14.01 -2.88
C ARG A 30 7.31 13.08 -1.79
N PRO A 31 6.70 13.60 -0.71
CA PRO A 31 6.13 12.79 0.36
C PRO A 31 5.15 11.72 -0.16
N PHE A 32 5.30 10.50 0.36
CA PHE A 32 4.47 9.35 0.02
C PHE A 32 4.02 8.63 1.29
N MET A 33 2.71 8.39 1.41
CA MET A 33 2.13 7.63 2.51
C MET A 33 1.52 6.33 2.00
N LEU A 34 1.81 5.21 2.66
CA LEU A 34 1.28 3.90 2.31
C LEU A 34 0.57 3.27 3.52
N HIS A 35 -0.71 2.96 3.34
CA HIS A 35 -1.50 2.20 4.30
C HIS A 35 -1.50 0.70 3.92
N MET A 36 -0.92 -0.14 4.78
CA MET A 36 -0.79 -1.58 4.60
C MET A 36 -1.72 -2.35 5.54
N ALA A 37 -2.62 -3.14 4.97
CA ALA A 37 -3.35 -4.18 5.69
C ALA A 37 -2.44 -5.40 5.84
N MET A 38 -2.23 -5.87 7.08
CA MET A 38 -1.30 -6.97 7.36
C MET A 38 -1.98 -8.34 7.36
N HIS A 39 -3.31 -8.40 7.43
CA HIS A 39 -4.10 -9.63 7.40
C HIS A 39 -4.94 -9.74 6.12
N ASP A 40 -4.47 -9.12 5.05
CA ASP A 40 -5.17 -9.12 3.76
C ASP A 40 -5.02 -10.46 3.07
N ARG A 41 -6.11 -11.24 3.00
CA ARG A 41 -6.13 -12.57 2.37
C ARG A 41 -5.84 -12.53 0.85
N TRP A 42 -5.94 -11.37 0.22
CA TRP A 42 -5.68 -11.17 -1.21
C TRP A 42 -4.27 -10.67 -1.49
N VAL A 43 -3.51 -10.30 -0.45
CA VAL A 43 -2.16 -9.76 -0.58
C VAL A 43 -1.19 -10.63 0.20
N HIS A 44 -0.38 -11.38 -0.54
CA HIS A 44 0.67 -12.20 0.05
C HIS A 44 1.57 -11.35 0.96
N ALA A 45 1.85 -11.84 2.17
CA ALA A 45 2.72 -11.19 3.15
C ALA A 45 4.08 -10.77 2.56
N GLU A 46 4.60 -11.56 1.61
CA GLU A 46 5.82 -11.26 0.86
C GLU A 46 5.80 -9.90 0.15
N VAL A 47 4.63 -9.42 -0.27
CA VAL A 47 4.46 -8.11 -0.89
C VAL A 47 4.64 -7.00 0.14
N ASN A 48 4.00 -7.13 1.31
CA ASN A 48 4.14 -6.15 2.39
C ASN A 48 5.60 -6.05 2.84
N ASP A 49 6.23 -7.20 3.02
CA ASP A 49 7.64 -7.37 3.34
C ASP A 49 8.56 -6.69 2.32
N LEU A 50 8.32 -6.91 1.02
CA LEU A 50 9.09 -6.28 -0.04
C LEU A 50 8.93 -4.75 -0.01
N LEU A 51 7.70 -4.26 0.16
CA LEU A 51 7.42 -2.83 0.19
C LEU A 51 8.07 -2.16 1.40
N GLU A 52 8.02 -2.79 2.57
CA GLU A 52 8.70 -2.30 3.77
C GLU A 52 10.22 -2.20 3.56
N ARG A 53 10.85 -3.28 3.10
CA ARG A 53 12.31 -3.29 2.87
C ARG A 53 12.76 -2.25 1.85
N ARG A 54 11.93 -2.00 0.82
CA ARG A 54 12.31 -1.14 -0.32
C ARG A 54 11.93 0.32 -0.13
N LEU A 55 10.84 0.60 0.57
CA LEU A 55 10.32 1.95 0.76
C LEU A 55 10.62 2.51 2.15
N GLY A 56 10.69 1.66 3.18
CA GLY A 56 10.92 2.08 4.57
C GLY A 56 12.18 2.90 4.81
N PRO A 57 13.32 2.63 4.14
CA PRO A 57 14.52 3.45 4.29
C PRO A 57 14.44 4.86 3.69
N ASN A 58 13.41 5.16 2.89
CA ASN A 58 13.27 6.47 2.24
C ASN A 58 12.60 7.46 3.22
N PRO A 59 13.26 8.58 3.60
CA PRO A 59 12.73 9.54 4.57
C PRO A 59 11.47 10.27 4.09
N LEU A 60 11.17 10.25 2.78
CA LEU A 60 9.94 10.80 2.21
C LEU A 60 8.75 9.84 2.33
N VAL A 61 8.98 8.61 2.79
CA VAL A 61 7.96 7.57 2.89
C VAL A 61 7.49 7.42 4.32
N THR A 62 6.16 7.41 4.50
CA THR A 62 5.50 6.99 5.74
C THR A 62 4.69 5.74 5.48
N ILE A 63 4.90 4.68 6.27
CA ILE A 63 4.14 3.42 6.17
C ILE A 63 3.31 3.25 7.44
N HIS A 64 1.99 3.20 7.28
CA HIS A 64 1.06 2.83 8.34
C HIS A 64 0.65 1.37 8.18
N LYS A 65 0.93 0.56 9.20
CA LYS A 65 0.57 -0.86 9.24
C LYS A 65 -0.65 -1.07 10.11
N TYR A 66 -1.58 -1.87 9.61
CA TYR A 66 -2.81 -2.20 10.32
C TYR A 66 -2.83 -3.73 10.55
N PRO A 67 -2.39 -4.19 11.73
CA PRO A 67 -2.22 -5.62 12.02
C PRO A 67 -3.51 -6.42 11.92
N ASP A 68 -4.64 -5.82 12.34
CA ASP A 68 -5.96 -6.48 12.42
C ASP A 68 -6.86 -6.17 11.21
N ALA A 69 -6.34 -5.52 10.18
CA ALA A 69 -7.12 -5.10 9.01
C ALA A 69 -7.03 -6.12 7.87
N ASP A 70 -8.20 -6.51 7.34
CA ASP A 70 -8.36 -7.21 6.06
C ASP A 70 -8.47 -6.21 4.88
N HIS A 71 -8.48 -6.72 3.64
CA HIS A 71 -8.67 -5.94 2.42
C HIS A 71 -9.88 -4.99 2.55
N ALA A 72 -9.73 -3.75 2.07
CA ALA A 72 -10.78 -2.72 2.10
C ALA A 72 -11.18 -2.13 3.48
N PHE A 73 -10.30 -2.20 4.50
CA PHE A 73 -10.55 -1.58 5.82
C PHE A 73 -10.90 -0.07 5.81
N ALA A 74 -10.50 0.67 4.77
CA ALA A 74 -10.74 2.11 4.65
C ALA A 74 -12.10 2.46 4.00
N ARG A 75 -12.89 1.45 3.61
CA ARG A 75 -14.19 1.66 2.98
C ARG A 75 -15.27 1.78 4.05
N TYR A 76 -15.80 2.99 4.27
CA TYR A 76 -16.97 3.19 5.13
C TYR A 76 -18.17 2.43 4.56
N GLY A 77 -18.65 1.39 5.25
CA GLY A 77 -19.70 0.48 4.76
C GLY A 77 -19.22 -0.65 3.82
N GLY A 78 -17.91 -0.90 3.73
CA GLY A 78 -17.35 -2.00 2.95
C GLY A 78 -17.69 -3.36 3.53
N ARG A 79 -18.86 -3.91 3.21
CA ARG A 79 -19.08 -5.36 3.35
C ARG A 79 -18.06 -6.06 2.46
N THR A 80 -17.25 -6.92 3.05
CA THR A 80 -16.49 -7.93 2.31
C THR A 80 -17.51 -8.74 1.50
N MET A 81 -17.31 -8.88 0.19
CA MET A 81 -18.16 -9.71 -0.66
C MET A 81 -17.99 -11.19 -0.29
N GLU A 82 -18.66 -11.60 0.79
CA GLU A 82 -18.79 -12.99 1.22
C GLU A 82 -20.23 -13.27 1.69
N GLN A 83 -21.21 -12.74 0.95
CA GLN A 83 -22.63 -13.08 1.07
C GLN A 83 -23.30 -13.18 -0.32
N ALA A 84 -22.63 -13.81 -1.29
CA ALA A 84 -23.22 -14.08 -2.60
C ALA A 84 -22.87 -15.48 -3.12
N ARG A 85 -22.97 -16.49 -2.24
CA ARG A 85 -23.18 -17.89 -2.65
C ARG A 85 -24.28 -18.45 -1.75
N GLY A 86 -25.50 -18.42 -2.30
CA GLY A 86 -26.56 -19.33 -1.87
C GLY A 86 -26.28 -20.74 -2.36
#